data_AF-A0A7W1GRZ7-F1
#
_entry.id   AF-A0A7W1GRZ7-F1
#
_cell.length_a   1.000
_cell.length_b   1.000
_cell.length_c   1.000
_cell.angle_alpha   90.00
_cell.angle_beta   90.00
_cell.angle_gamma   90.00
#
_symmetry.space_group_name_H-M   'P 1'
#
loop_
_entity.id
_entity.type
_entity.pdbx_description
1 polymer ?
#
loop_
_entity_poly.entity_id
_entity_poly.type
_entity_poly.pdbx_seq_one_letter_code
_entity_poly.pdbx_strand_id
1 'polypeptide(L)'
;IGPSDYVQWLDDRKWAYVRLEGRAFGDVPLNMEYKLEVWDSPNSAGIIIDAIRAAKIAQDRGIGGPVHAASTYFMKSPPIQRPDDEGRQQLEAFIRG
;
A
#
# COMPACT_ATOMS: atom_id res chain seq x y z
N ILE A 1 -10.73 12.71 -1.98
CA ILE A 1 -10.81 11.58 -1.01
C ILE A 1 -10.06 12.00 0.24
N GLY A 2 -10.56 11.71 1.44
CA GLY A 2 -9.95 12.18 2.69
C GLY A 2 -10.75 11.72 3.91
N PRO A 3 -10.25 11.98 5.14
CA PRO A 3 -11.00 11.66 6.36
C PRO A 3 -12.35 12.38 6.39
N SER A 4 -13.40 11.67 6.78
CA SER A 4 -14.75 12.26 6.90
C SER A 4 -15.02 12.68 8.35
N ASP A 5 -15.14 11.73 9.27
CA ASP A 5 -15.46 11.99 10.68
C ASP A 5 -14.69 11.04 11.61
N TYR A 6 -14.54 11.46 12.87
CA TYR A 6 -14.07 10.61 13.96
C TYR A 6 -15.25 9.98 14.70
N VAL A 7 -15.26 8.65 14.76
CA VAL A 7 -16.32 7.89 15.44
C VAL A 7 -15.66 7.03 16.53
N GLN A 8 -15.80 7.45 17.79
CA GLN A 8 -15.00 6.93 18.90
C GLN A 8 -15.05 5.40 19.06
N TRP A 9 -16.22 4.80 18.95
CA TRP A 9 -16.39 3.36 19.16
C TRP A 9 -15.78 2.49 18.04
N LEU A 10 -15.35 3.09 16.92
CA LEU A 10 -14.63 2.34 15.89
C LEU A 10 -13.23 1.91 16.36
N ASP A 11 -12.68 2.56 17.39
CA ASP A 11 -11.31 2.35 17.87
C ASP A 11 -10.30 2.45 16.70
N ASP A 12 -9.51 1.40 16.44
CA ASP A 12 -8.56 1.32 15.32
C ASP A 12 -9.20 0.82 14.01
N ARG A 13 -10.50 0.52 14.01
CA ARG A 13 -11.20 0.18 12.76
C ARG A 13 -11.36 1.42 11.89
N LYS A 14 -11.15 1.24 10.60
CA LYS A 14 -11.43 2.22 9.56
C LYS A 14 -12.52 1.69 8.64
N TRP A 15 -13.55 2.50 8.47
CA TRP A 15 -14.62 2.27 7.51
C TRP A 15 -14.48 3.25 6.35
N ALA A 16 -14.47 2.73 5.13
CA ALA A 16 -14.49 3.54 3.92
C ALA A 16 -15.76 3.23 3.13
N TYR A 17 -16.59 4.26 2.95
CA TYR A 17 -17.75 4.21 2.06
C TYR A 17 -17.37 4.91 0.76
N VAL A 18 -17.48 4.21 -0.36
CA VAL A 18 -17.05 4.71 -1.66
C VAL A 18 -18.13 4.45 -2.69
N ARG A 19 -18.43 5.48 -3.48
CA ARG A 19 -19.34 5.44 -4.62
C ARG A 19 -18.59 5.83 -5.89
N LEU A 20 -18.80 5.06 -6.95
CA LEU A 20 -18.32 5.33 -8.29
C LEU A 20 -19.52 5.41 -9.23
N GLU A 21 -19.53 6.45 -10.05
CA GLU A 21 -20.52 6.66 -11.09
C GLU A 21 -19.80 6.79 -12.43
N GLY A 22 -20.25 6.02 -13.42
CA GLY A 22 -19.66 5.95 -14.74
C GLY A 22 -20.71 5.71 -15.82
N ARG A 23 -20.22 5.55 -17.05
CA ARG A 23 -21.05 5.26 -18.22
C ARG A 23 -20.44 4.08 -18.98
N ALA A 24 -21.30 3.16 -19.41
CA ALA A 24 -20.93 1.98 -20.17
C ALA A 24 -21.14 2.22 -21.68
N PHE A 25 -21.08 1.14 -22.48
CA PHE A 25 -21.42 1.20 -23.90
C PHE A 25 -22.82 1.81 -24.11
N GLY A 26 -22.93 2.73 -25.06
CA GLY A 26 -24.18 3.45 -25.34
C GLY A 26 -24.54 4.52 -24.30
N ASP A 27 -23.56 5.04 -23.55
CA ASP A 27 -23.74 6.05 -22.49
C ASP A 27 -24.69 5.63 -21.36
N VAL A 28 -24.95 4.32 -21.24
CA VAL A 28 -25.83 3.78 -20.19
C VAL A 28 -25.18 4.00 -18.82
N PRO A 29 -25.91 4.56 -17.83
CA PRO A 29 -25.37 4.77 -16.49
C PRO A 29 -24.91 3.47 -15.82
N LEU A 30 -23.74 3.51 -15.19
CA LEU A 30 -23.18 2.41 -14.43
C LEU A 30 -22.73 2.92 -13.07
N ASN A 31 -23.22 2.30 -11.99
CA ASN A 31 -22.92 2.71 -10.63
C ASN A 31 -22.32 1.54 -9.83
N MET A 32 -21.40 1.86 -8.93
CA MET A 32 -20.87 0.93 -7.94
C MET A 32 -20.76 1.63 -6.59
N GLU A 33 -21.28 0.99 -5.55
CA GLU A 33 -21.08 1.41 -4.16
C GLU A 33 -20.46 0.26 -3.39
N TYR A 34 -19.51 0.58 -2.51
CA TYR A 34 -18.97 -0.39 -1.59
C TYR A 34 -18.64 0.23 -0.24
N LYS A 35 -18.67 -0.63 0.79
CA LYS A 35 -18.15 -0.36 2.13
C LYS A 35 -16.98 -1.30 2.39
N LEU A 36 -15.85 -0.75 2.79
CA LEU A 36 -14.68 -1.50 3.25
C LEU A 36 -14.50 -1.31 4.75
N GLU A 37 -14.39 -2.40 5.48
CA GLU A 37 -14.09 -2.42 6.92
C GLU A 37 -12.75 -3.09 7.16
N VAL A 38 -11.83 -2.37 7.81
CA VAL A 38 -10.50 -2.89 8.15
C VAL A 38 -10.11 -2.44 9.55
N TRP A 39 -9.12 -3.10 10.14
CA TRP A 39 -8.34 -2.56 11.26
C TRP A 39 -7.12 -1.85 10.67
N ASP A 40 -6.98 -0.54 10.90
CA ASP A 40 -6.01 0.30 10.19
C ASP A 40 -4.56 -0.04 10.54
N SER A 41 -4.26 -0.20 11.83
CA SER A 41 -2.89 -0.46 12.28
C SER A 41 -2.37 -1.85 11.87
N PRO A 42 -3.11 -2.95 12.10
CA PRO A 42 -2.70 -4.28 11.64
C PRO A 42 -2.54 -4.40 10.12
N ASN A 43 -3.28 -3.61 9.34
CA ASN A 43 -3.23 -3.64 7.88
C ASN A 43 -1.85 -3.22 7.32
N SER A 44 -1.02 -2.54 8.11
CA SER A 44 0.36 -2.17 7.73
C SER A 44 1.43 -2.95 8.48
N ALA A 45 1.09 -3.68 9.54
CA ALA A 45 2.06 -4.38 10.38
C ALA A 45 2.92 -5.39 9.59
N GLY A 46 2.29 -6.18 8.71
CA GLY A 46 3.00 -7.13 7.83
C GLY A 46 3.99 -6.44 6.89
N ILE A 47 3.60 -5.30 6.31
CA ILE A 47 4.44 -4.50 5.43
C ILE A 47 5.66 -3.96 6.19
N ILE A 48 5.47 -3.48 7.41
CA ILE A 48 6.56 -2.95 8.24
C ILE A 48 7.54 -4.05 8.67
N ILE A 49 7.05 -5.25 9.01
CA ILE A 49 7.92 -6.39 9.32
C ILE A 49 8.88 -6.67 8.16
N ASP A 50 8.37 -6.74 6.93
CA ASP A 50 9.21 -7.01 5.76
C ASP A 50 10.11 -5.84 5.38
N ALA A 51 9.65 -4.59 5.53
CA ALA A 51 10.47 -3.41 5.30
C ALA A 51 11.67 -3.34 6.25
N ILE A 52 11.48 -3.65 7.54
CA ILE A 52 12.57 -3.69 8.53
C ILE A 52 13.58 -4.80 8.16
N ARG A 53 13.10 -5.96 7.72
CA ARG A 53 13.97 -7.07 7.29
C ARG A 53 14.78 -6.70 6.05
N ALA A 54 14.16 -6.03 5.06
CA ALA A 54 14.87 -5.53 3.88
C ALA A 54 15.93 -4.47 4.24
N ALA A 55 15.63 -3.57 5.19
CA ALA A 55 16.60 -2.62 5.72
C ALA A 55 17.79 -3.32 6.40
N LYS A 56 17.52 -4.39 7.16
CA LYS A 56 18.57 -5.21 7.78
C LYS A 56 19.46 -5.89 6.75
N ILE A 57 18.89 -6.45 5.67
CA ILE A 57 19.65 -7.03 4.55
C ILE A 57 20.56 -5.97 3.90
N ALA A 58 20.05 -4.76 3.66
CA ALA A 58 20.85 -3.67 3.09
C ALA A 58 22.03 -3.29 4.01
N GLN A 59 21.77 -3.19 5.32
CA GLN A 59 22.80 -2.94 6.32
C GLN A 59 23.87 -4.03 6.30
N ASP A 60 23.48 -5.31 6.26
CA ASP A 60 24.40 -6.45 6.26
C ASP A 60 25.28 -6.50 5.00
N ARG A 61 24.78 -5.94 3.89
CA ARG A 61 25.52 -5.81 2.63
C ARG A 61 26.31 -4.51 2.51
N GLY A 62 26.29 -3.64 3.53
CA GLY A 62 26.96 -2.34 3.49
C GLY A 62 26.34 -1.34 2.49
N ILE A 63 25.07 -1.54 2.11
CA ILE A 63 24.35 -0.67 1.17
C ILE A 63 23.72 0.49 1.95
N GLY A 64 24.20 1.71 1.73
CA GLY A 64 23.63 2.93 2.27
C GLY A 64 22.58 3.58 1.35
N GLY A 65 21.87 4.57 1.88
CA GLY A 65 20.82 5.28 1.16
C GLY A 65 19.50 4.50 1.03
N PRO A 66 18.54 4.99 0.21
CA PRO A 66 17.26 4.31 0.04
C PRO A 66 17.40 2.94 -0.61
N VAL A 67 16.80 1.92 0.00
CA VAL A 67 16.67 0.58 -0.60
C VAL A 67 15.56 0.61 -1.64
N HIS A 68 15.85 1.08 -2.86
CA HIS A 68 14.84 1.30 -3.89
C HIS A 68 13.91 0.11 -4.11
N ALA A 69 14.47 -1.12 -4.17
CA ALA A 69 13.69 -2.35 -4.36
C ALA A 69 12.62 -2.58 -3.27
N ALA A 70 12.91 -2.20 -2.02
CA ALA A 70 11.95 -2.30 -0.93
C ALA A 70 11.00 -1.09 -0.89
N SER A 71 11.53 0.11 -1.05
CA SER A 71 10.73 1.34 -1.00
C SER A 71 9.65 1.37 -2.06
N THR A 72 9.97 0.99 -3.31
CA THR A 72 9.00 0.98 -4.42
C THR A 72 7.84 0.03 -4.22
N TYR A 73 8.00 -1.01 -3.39
CA TYR A 73 6.96 -2.01 -3.14
C TYR A 73 6.19 -1.79 -1.84
N PHE A 74 6.84 -1.25 -0.80
CA PHE A 74 6.23 -1.10 0.53
C PHE A 74 5.69 0.30 0.84
N MET A 75 6.16 1.34 0.15
CA MET A 75 5.87 2.73 0.50
C MET A 75 4.99 3.38 -0.55
N LYS A 76 3.98 4.15 -0.11
CA LYS A 76 3.07 4.92 -0.99
C LYS A 76 3.78 6.07 -1.73
N SER A 77 4.92 6.53 -1.22
CA SER A 77 5.69 7.64 -1.78
C SER A 77 7.17 7.27 -1.86
N PRO A 78 7.53 6.33 -2.73
CA PRO A 78 8.90 5.90 -2.89
C PRO A 78 9.74 6.99 -3.59
N PRO A 79 11.08 6.99 -3.43
CA PRO A 79 11.96 7.91 -4.16
C PRO A 79 11.90 7.74 -5.69
N ILE A 80 11.56 6.54 -6.16
CA ILE A 80 11.35 6.20 -7.57
C ILE A 80 10.02 5.47 -7.66
N GLN A 81 9.13 5.92 -8.53
CA GLN A 81 7.84 5.27 -8.77
C GLN A 81 8.01 4.09 -9.71
N ARG A 82 7.38 2.95 -9.38
CA ARG A 82 7.34 1.75 -10.21
C ARG A 82 5.97 1.07 -10.09
N PRO A 83 5.53 0.33 -11.11
CA PRO A 83 4.42 -0.63 -10.96
C PRO A 83 4.69 -1.65 -9.85
N ASP A 84 3.64 -2.05 -9.13
CA ASP A 84 3.77 -2.94 -7.95
C ASP A 84 4.36 -4.31 -8.30
N ASP A 85 4.03 -4.85 -9.47
CA ASP A 85 4.53 -6.14 -9.95
C ASP A 85 6.04 -6.08 -10.26
N GLU A 86 6.50 -5.00 -10.87
CA GLU A 86 7.93 -4.75 -11.08
C GLU A 86 8.65 -4.52 -9.74
N GLY A 87 8.04 -3.75 -8.84
CA GLY A 87 8.55 -3.52 -7.48
C GLY A 87 8.70 -4.83 -6.71
N ARG A 88 7.73 -5.75 -6.82
CA ARG A 88 7.80 -7.07 -6.19
C ARG A 88 8.96 -7.89 -6.72
N GLN A 89 9.14 -7.95 -8.04
CA GLN A 89 10.21 -8.71 -8.67
C GLN A 89 11.59 -8.21 -8.24
N GLN A 90 11.76 -6.89 -8.16
CA GLN A 90 13.00 -6.28 -7.71
C GLN A 90 13.28 -6.54 -6.23
N LEU A 91 12.24 -6.50 -5.38
CA LEU A 91 12.36 -6.87 -3.98
C LEU A 91 12.80 -8.33 -3.83
N GLU A 92 12.19 -9.25 -4.57
CA GLU A 92 12.56 -10.67 -4.56
C GLU A 92 14.02 -10.89 -5.00
N ALA A 93 14.44 -10.22 -6.08
CA ALA A 93 15.82 -10.25 -6.53
C ALA A 93 16.77 -9.68 -5.46
N PHE A 94 16.40 -8.54 -4.85
CA PHE A 94 17.16 -7.96 -3.75
C PHE A 94 17.29 -8.93 -2.58
N ILE A 95 16.23 -9.64 -2.19
CA ILE A 95 16.28 -10.62 -1.08
C ILE A 95 17.23 -11.78 -1.41
N ARG A 96 17.22 -12.28 -2.65
CA ARG A 96 18.10 -13.38 -3.10
C ARG A 96 19.60 -13.02 -3.07
N GLY A 97 19.93 -11.74 -3.17
CA GLY A 97 21.31 -11.24 -3.22
C GLY A 97 21.92 -11.36 -4.61
#